data_AF-A0A1V5L8U8-F1
#
_entry.id   AF-A0A1V5L8U8-F1
#
_cell.length_a   1.000
_cell.length_b   1.000
_cell.length_c   1.000
_cell.angle_alpha   90.00
_cell.angle_beta   90.00
_cell.angle_gamma   90.00
#
_symmetry.space_group_name_H-M   'P 1'
#
loop_
_entity.id
_entity.type
_entity.pdbx_description
1 polymer ?
#
loop_
_entity_poly.entity_id
_entity_poly.type
_entity_poly.pdbx_seq_one_letter_code
_entity_poly.pdbx_strand_id
1 'polypeptide(L)'
;MGRVIARPFQGEPGSFVRTKGRRDFSVPPSGPTYLDRLQEHGVPVHGVGKVVDLFAGRGFSTTTQASGNADVLRAVGEALAEGHSGLIFANLVDFDMEWGHRNDAERFAAALVYLDNRLGRFLSLLEPTDALIITADHGCDPTTASTEHSREHVPLLLHLSDDTPAHRVRRGYFSDSGATVFALLTGWEPDLAGRDLRDIPASSRFLCSVQPGTGVPPAVPPRRRRRSRGAQRADARRAASNLSERLGDAPERAVILGSGLDALLAQIDAEAQCRFQHIHGWRDPGVAGHRGIVVVGRLEGVRAVFLSGRAHLYEGISPDALSLPIFSLREWGVEQVTLTYAAGALNDRGQAGSALVIGTVMDFQGFPGGSSRPTNLCIGPEPSVYAALPGPHYETRADVRVLAALGADVVGMSCAVEVRAARAAGLALRVVAIVTNRAGETHTDHEAVLREAARAAGGAARLVLPV
;
A
#
# COMPACT_ATOMS: atom_id res chain seq x y z
N MET A 1 27.76 27.87 2.86
CA MET A 1 28.21 26.73 2.01
C MET A 1 28.69 25.62 2.94
N GLY A 2 28.16 24.40 2.83
CA GLY A 2 28.48 23.30 3.77
C GLY A 2 29.62 22.36 3.34
N ARG A 3 29.93 22.27 2.05
CA ARG A 3 31.09 21.53 1.51
C ARG A 3 31.52 22.07 0.16
N VAL A 4 32.80 21.90 -0.17
CA VAL A 4 33.37 22.10 -1.51
C VAL A 4 33.71 20.73 -2.09
N ILE A 5 33.08 20.36 -3.21
CA ILE A 5 33.36 19.09 -3.88
C ILE A 5 34.28 19.36 -5.08
N ALA A 6 35.54 18.97 -4.98
CA ALA A 6 36.47 18.96 -6.09
C ALA A 6 36.28 17.67 -6.91
N ARG A 7 35.65 17.79 -8.08
CA ARG A 7 35.50 16.68 -9.04
C ARG A 7 36.37 16.93 -10.27
N PRO A 8 37.44 16.16 -10.49
CA PRO A 8 38.23 16.27 -11.70
C PRO A 8 37.54 15.57 -12.87
N PHE A 9 37.57 16.22 -14.02
CA PHE A 9 37.07 15.70 -15.30
C PHE A 9 38.23 15.54 -16.28
N GLN A 10 38.10 14.62 -17.24
CA GLN A 10 38.97 14.48 -18.41
C GLN A 10 38.12 14.63 -19.68
N GLY A 11 38.72 15.09 -20.78
CA GLY A 11 38.03 15.31 -22.06
C GLY A 11 37.93 16.78 -22.43
N GLU A 12 37.22 17.05 -23.53
CA GLU A 12 37.07 18.38 -24.11
C GLU A 12 35.71 19.00 -23.76
N PRO A 13 35.52 20.32 -23.89
CA PRO A 13 34.22 20.95 -23.74
C PRO A 13 33.12 20.22 -24.56
N GLY A 14 32.11 19.69 -23.86
CA GLY A 14 31.03 18.89 -24.44
C GLY A 14 31.19 17.37 -24.32
N SER A 15 32.34 16.88 -23.84
CA SER A 15 32.64 15.44 -23.71
C SER A 15 33.38 15.07 -22.41
N PHE A 16 33.19 15.84 -21.34
CA PHE A 16 33.84 15.57 -20.05
C PHE A 16 33.41 14.23 -19.42
N VAL A 17 34.40 13.42 -19.08
CA VAL A 17 34.26 12.16 -18.34
C VAL A 17 34.75 12.34 -16.91
N ARG A 18 33.98 11.84 -15.94
CA ARG A 18 34.33 11.91 -14.51
C ARG A 18 35.54 11.02 -14.23
N THR A 19 36.53 11.55 -13.52
CA THR A 19 37.67 10.77 -13.04
C THR A 19 37.50 10.33 -11.59
N LYS A 20 38.35 9.39 -11.15
CA LYS A 20 38.32 8.84 -9.78
C LYS A 20 38.82 9.82 -8.69
N GLY A 21 39.39 10.97 -9.06
CA GLY A 21 40.03 11.91 -8.12
C GLY A 21 39.08 12.82 -7.32
N ARG A 22 37.82 12.42 -7.11
CA ARG A 22 36.85 13.23 -6.35
C ARG A 22 37.33 13.44 -4.91
N ARG A 23 37.34 14.69 -4.44
CA ARG A 23 37.58 15.06 -3.05
C ARG A 23 36.45 15.94 -2.53
N ASP A 24 35.93 15.60 -1.37
CA ASP A 24 34.88 16.36 -0.70
C ASP A 24 35.52 17.05 0.52
N PHE A 25 35.56 18.38 0.50
CA PHE A 25 36.09 19.21 1.58
C PHE A 25 34.92 19.81 2.35
N SER A 26 34.58 19.19 3.48
CA SER A 26 33.49 19.66 4.33
C SER A 26 33.94 20.80 5.23
N VAL A 27 33.05 21.77 5.44
CA VAL A 27 33.26 22.84 6.42
C VAL A 27 32.75 22.35 7.77
N PRO A 28 33.51 22.48 8.87
CA PRO A 28 33.01 22.14 10.19
C PRO A 28 31.69 22.89 10.50
N PRO A 29 30.78 22.28 11.29
CA PRO A 29 29.57 22.96 11.74
C PRO A 29 29.89 24.33 12.34
N SER A 30 29.15 25.37 11.92
CA SER A 30 29.39 26.77 12.30
C SER A 30 29.05 27.11 13.76
N GLY A 31 28.37 26.20 14.46
CA GLY A 31 28.01 26.33 15.87
C GLY A 31 28.01 24.97 16.56
N PRO A 32 27.69 24.92 17.87
CA PRO A 32 27.52 23.67 18.60
C PRO A 32 26.45 22.78 17.96
N THR A 33 26.68 21.47 18.00
CA THR A 33 25.76 20.44 17.54
C THR A 33 25.39 19.50 18.67
N TYR A 34 24.31 18.73 18.53
CA TYR A 34 24.00 17.69 19.51
C TYR A 34 25.08 16.61 19.61
N LEU A 35 25.91 16.41 18.57
CA LEU A 35 27.06 15.52 18.67
C LEU A 35 28.11 16.06 19.67
N ASP A 36 28.35 17.38 19.65
CA ASP A 36 29.21 18.02 20.65
C ASP A 36 28.60 17.88 22.06
N ARG A 37 27.29 18.13 22.19
CA ARG A 37 26.58 18.02 23.47
C ARG A 37 26.64 16.61 24.05
N LEU A 38 26.50 15.57 23.21
CA LEU A 38 26.65 14.18 23.63
C LEU A 38 28.06 13.93 24.19
N GLN A 39 29.11 14.41 23.51
CA GLN A 39 30.49 14.26 23.98
C GLN A 39 30.74 15.01 25.30
N GLU A 40 30.19 16.21 25.46
CA GLU A 40 30.25 16.98 26.72
C GLU A 40 29.64 16.23 27.90
N HIS A 41 28.63 15.37 27.66
CA HIS A 41 27.99 14.51 28.66
C HIS A 41 28.61 13.11 28.75
N GLY A 42 29.75 12.88 28.10
CA GLY A 42 30.45 11.59 28.13
C GLY A 42 29.74 10.48 27.34
N VAL A 43 28.79 10.82 26.46
CA VAL A 43 28.12 9.84 25.61
C VAL A 43 28.96 9.62 24.34
N PRO A 44 29.43 8.38 24.08
CA PRO A 44 30.20 8.09 22.88
C PRO A 44 29.33 8.12 21.63
N VAL A 45 29.93 8.58 20.52
CA VAL A 45 29.29 8.61 19.20
C VAL A 45 30.12 7.79 18.22
N HIS A 46 29.54 6.71 17.68
CA HIS A 46 30.13 5.86 16.67
C HIS A 46 29.56 6.20 15.27
N GLY A 47 30.41 6.72 14.38
CA GLY A 47 30.01 7.09 13.02
C GLY A 47 30.28 5.99 12.01
N VAL A 48 29.28 5.62 11.20
CA VAL A 48 29.41 4.59 10.15
C VAL A 48 29.23 5.20 8.76
N GLY A 49 30.25 5.02 7.92
CA GLY A 49 30.23 5.48 6.53
C GLY A 49 30.31 7.01 6.39
N LYS A 50 29.55 7.55 5.43
CA LYS A 50 29.70 8.94 4.97
C LYS A 50 29.21 10.02 5.94
N VAL A 51 28.56 9.64 7.04
CA VAL A 51 28.02 10.62 8.00
C VAL A 51 29.12 11.44 8.66
N VAL A 52 30.28 10.85 8.91
CA VAL A 52 31.42 11.52 9.54
C VAL A 52 31.91 12.70 8.70
N ASP A 53 31.96 12.50 7.38
CA ASP A 53 32.36 13.54 6.43
C ASP A 53 31.39 14.74 6.46
N LEU A 54 30.10 14.54 6.76
CA LEU A 54 29.10 15.62 6.81
C LEU A 54 29.35 16.61 7.96
N PHE A 55 30.03 16.16 9.02
CA PHE A 55 30.38 16.98 10.18
C PHE A 55 31.88 17.30 10.24
N ALA A 56 32.62 17.03 9.16
CA ALA A 56 34.09 17.18 9.12
C ALA A 56 34.81 16.46 10.28
N GLY A 57 34.27 15.30 10.70
CA GLY A 57 34.80 14.51 11.82
C GLY A 57 34.48 15.04 13.22
N ARG A 58 33.82 16.19 13.34
CA ARG A 58 33.46 16.78 14.64
C ARG A 58 32.34 15.99 15.33
N GLY A 59 32.48 15.76 16.63
CA GLY A 59 31.45 15.12 17.45
C GLY A 59 31.41 13.58 17.37
N PHE A 60 32.43 12.95 16.79
CA PHE A 60 32.55 11.48 16.71
C PHE A 60 33.67 10.98 17.64
N SER A 61 33.38 9.92 18.40
CA SER A 61 34.34 9.26 19.30
C SER A 61 35.10 8.16 18.57
N THR A 62 34.40 7.39 17.75
CA THR A 62 34.96 6.32 16.91
C THR A 62 34.25 6.30 15.56
N THR A 63 34.91 5.71 14.55
CA THR A 63 34.38 5.70 13.18
C THR A 63 34.68 4.39 12.47
N THR A 64 33.73 3.87 11.71
CA THR A 64 33.89 2.72 10.82
C THR A 64 33.72 3.15 9.37
N GLN A 65 34.75 2.88 8.56
CA GLN A 65 34.70 3.13 7.13
C GLN A 65 33.82 2.07 6.46
N ALA A 66 32.78 2.50 5.75
CA ALA A 66 31.86 1.64 5.02
C ALA A 66 31.42 2.35 3.74
N SER A 67 31.32 1.60 2.63
CA SER A 67 30.95 2.14 1.33
C SER A 67 29.67 1.51 0.81
N GLY A 68 28.66 2.33 0.59
CA GLY A 68 27.35 1.88 0.14
C GLY A 68 26.52 1.26 1.25
N ASN A 69 25.21 1.13 1.00
CA ASN A 69 24.21 0.77 1.98
C ASN A 69 24.43 -0.63 2.57
N ALA A 70 24.88 -1.59 1.75
CA ALA A 70 25.11 -2.95 2.20
C ALA A 70 26.21 -3.05 3.27
N ASP A 71 27.34 -2.38 3.06
CA ASP A 71 28.45 -2.36 4.01
C ASP A 71 28.10 -1.56 5.27
N VAL A 72 27.40 -0.43 5.10
CA VAL A 72 26.94 0.38 6.24
C VAL A 72 26.00 -0.42 7.12
N LEU A 73 25.00 -1.11 6.55
CA LEU A 73 24.06 -1.93 7.31
C LEU A 73 24.74 -3.12 7.99
N ARG A 74 25.76 -3.72 7.35
CA ARG A 74 26.59 -4.76 7.99
C ARG A 74 27.32 -4.22 9.22
N ALA A 75 28.02 -3.09 9.08
CA ALA A 75 28.76 -2.46 10.16
C ALA A 75 27.86 -1.99 11.32
N VAL A 76 26.65 -1.50 11.03
CA VAL A 76 25.66 -1.20 12.07
C VAL A 76 25.27 -2.46 12.84
N GLY A 77 25.00 -3.57 12.15
CA GLY A 77 24.67 -4.84 12.80
C GLY A 77 25.81 -5.43 13.64
N GLU A 78 27.06 -5.24 13.22
CA GLU A 78 28.25 -5.61 13.99
C GLU A 78 28.38 -4.73 15.24
N ALA A 79 28.26 -3.41 15.11
CA ALA A 79 28.32 -2.49 16.24
C ALA A 79 27.25 -2.79 17.31
N LEU A 80 26.02 -3.11 16.88
CA LEU A 80 24.95 -3.55 17.77
C LEU A 80 25.31 -4.88 18.47
N ALA A 81 25.80 -5.88 17.72
CA ALA A 81 26.15 -7.17 18.27
C ALA A 81 27.34 -7.13 19.25
N GLU A 82 28.23 -6.15 19.09
CA GLU A 82 29.36 -5.89 19.98
C GLU A 82 28.96 -5.11 21.25
N GLY A 83 27.70 -4.68 21.37
CA GLY A 83 27.20 -3.97 22.56
C GLY A 83 27.71 -2.53 22.66
N HIS A 84 27.84 -1.83 21.53
CA HIS A 84 28.23 -0.41 21.54
C HIS A 84 27.23 0.43 22.34
N SER A 85 27.71 1.12 23.37
CA SER A 85 26.93 2.13 24.10
C SER A 85 26.89 3.47 23.36
N GLY A 86 25.88 4.30 23.61
CA GLY A 86 25.77 5.67 23.10
C GLY A 86 25.08 5.75 21.74
N LEU A 87 25.55 6.62 20.85
CA LEU A 87 24.94 6.84 19.55
C LEU A 87 25.68 6.10 18.43
N ILE A 88 25.02 5.16 17.76
CA ILE A 88 25.44 4.66 16.44
C ILE A 88 24.78 5.53 15.37
N PHE A 89 25.57 6.31 14.63
CA PHE A 89 25.06 7.18 13.58
C PHE A 89 25.55 6.69 12.21
N ALA A 90 24.62 6.35 11.32
CA ALA A 90 24.90 5.82 9.99
C ALA A 90 24.16 6.60 8.90
N ASN A 91 24.76 6.69 7.71
CA ASN A 91 24.12 7.29 6.53
C ASN A 91 24.03 6.27 5.37
N LEU A 92 22.83 6.10 4.82
CA LEU A 92 22.52 5.18 3.72
C LEU A 92 22.44 5.94 2.39
N VAL A 93 23.60 6.42 1.93
CA VAL A 93 23.73 7.39 0.84
C VAL A 93 23.29 6.88 -0.55
N ASP A 94 23.23 5.56 -0.77
CA ASP A 94 22.91 5.03 -2.10
C ASP A 94 21.46 5.32 -2.51
N PHE A 95 20.56 5.45 -1.53
CA PHE A 95 19.18 5.89 -1.78
C PHE A 95 19.13 7.20 -2.53
N ASP A 96 20.04 8.11 -2.19
CA ASP A 96 20.15 9.40 -2.84
C ASP A 96 20.97 9.32 -4.15
N MET A 97 22.22 8.84 -4.06
CA MET A 97 23.20 8.97 -5.15
C MET A 97 23.02 7.99 -6.30
N GLU A 98 22.66 6.74 -6.00
CA GLU A 98 22.66 5.66 -6.98
C GLU A 98 21.28 5.46 -7.62
N TRP A 99 20.20 5.66 -6.85
CA TRP A 99 18.84 5.35 -7.32
C TRP A 99 17.91 6.57 -7.35
N GLY A 100 17.86 7.37 -6.29
CA GLY A 100 16.95 8.51 -6.15
C GLY A 100 17.15 9.56 -7.24
N HIS A 101 18.32 10.21 -7.25
CA HIS A 101 18.67 11.20 -8.29
C HIS A 101 18.77 10.62 -9.71
N ARG A 102 18.80 9.29 -9.84
CA ARG A 102 18.85 8.59 -11.13
C ARG A 102 17.47 8.18 -11.64
N ASN A 103 16.42 8.43 -10.87
CA ASN A 103 15.05 8.01 -11.16
C ASN A 103 14.94 6.51 -11.47
N ASP A 104 15.74 5.70 -10.76
CA ASP A 104 15.72 4.24 -10.85
C ASP A 104 14.78 3.69 -9.76
N ALA A 105 13.47 3.75 -10.04
CA ALA A 105 12.44 3.36 -9.09
C ALA A 105 12.50 1.87 -8.72
N GLU A 106 12.87 1.00 -9.67
CA GLU A 106 12.96 -0.45 -9.44
C GLU A 106 14.07 -0.78 -8.44
N ARG A 107 15.27 -0.21 -8.63
CA ARG A 107 16.39 -0.45 -7.71
C ARG A 107 16.19 0.26 -6.37
N PHE A 108 15.55 1.43 -6.37
CA PHE A 108 15.18 2.10 -5.12
C PHE A 108 14.24 1.22 -4.29
N ALA A 109 13.21 0.62 -4.92
CA ALA A 109 12.30 -0.30 -4.25
C ALA A 109 13.02 -1.56 -3.73
N ALA A 110 13.91 -2.16 -4.54
CA ALA A 110 14.72 -3.30 -4.12
C ALA A 110 15.62 -2.96 -2.91
N ALA A 111 16.19 -1.75 -2.86
CA ALA A 111 16.99 -1.29 -1.74
C ALA A 111 16.17 -1.07 -0.47
N LEU A 112 14.93 -0.58 -0.58
CA LEU A 112 14.00 -0.49 0.55
C LEU A 112 13.68 -1.88 1.12
N VAL A 113 13.42 -2.86 0.27
CA VAL A 113 13.20 -4.26 0.69
C VAL A 113 14.45 -4.83 1.36
N TYR A 114 15.65 -4.52 0.85
CA TYR A 114 16.89 -4.94 1.48
C TYR A 114 17.06 -4.33 2.88
N LEU A 115 16.77 -3.04 3.04
CA LEU A 115 16.78 -2.36 4.34
C LEU A 115 15.78 -3.02 5.30
N ASP A 116 14.53 -3.23 4.88
CA ASP A 116 13.47 -3.83 5.70
C ASP A 116 13.87 -5.20 6.26
N ASN A 117 14.46 -6.06 5.41
CA ASN A 117 14.99 -7.35 5.83
C ASN A 117 16.10 -7.23 6.90
N ARG A 118 16.91 -6.17 6.86
CA ARG A 118 17.96 -5.92 7.86
C ARG A 118 17.40 -5.34 9.16
N LEU A 119 16.38 -4.49 9.06
CA LEU A 119 15.71 -3.90 10.23
C LEU A 119 15.18 -4.97 11.18
N GLY A 120 14.61 -6.05 10.65
CA GLY A 120 14.15 -7.17 11.49
C GLY A 120 15.24 -7.74 12.40
N ARG A 121 16.49 -7.83 11.90
CA ARG A 121 17.64 -8.26 12.71
C ARG A 121 18.06 -7.19 13.72
N PHE A 122 18.11 -5.92 13.32
CA PHE A 122 18.49 -4.86 14.25
C PHE A 122 17.54 -4.78 15.43
N LEU A 123 16.23 -4.82 15.17
CA LEU A 123 15.20 -4.83 16.22
C LEU A 123 15.36 -6.00 17.20
N SER A 124 15.84 -7.17 16.75
CA SER A 124 16.10 -8.31 17.64
C SER A 124 17.36 -8.16 18.51
N LEU A 125 18.24 -7.22 18.18
CA LEU A 125 19.48 -6.93 18.90
C LEU A 125 19.34 -5.73 19.84
N LEU A 126 18.24 -4.98 19.77
CA LEU A 126 18.01 -3.83 20.65
C LEU A 126 17.65 -4.30 22.06
N GLU A 127 18.24 -3.66 23.05
CA GLU A 127 17.88 -3.81 24.47
C GLU A 127 16.63 -2.99 24.81
N PRO A 128 15.97 -3.26 25.95
CA PRO A 128 14.77 -2.51 26.39
C PRO A 128 14.99 -1.00 26.49
N THR A 129 16.21 -0.54 26.80
CA THR A 129 16.54 0.88 26.91
C THR A 129 16.93 1.54 25.60
N ASP A 130 17.01 0.77 24.51
CA ASP A 130 17.47 1.28 23.22
C ASP A 130 16.34 1.94 22.42
N ALA A 131 16.76 2.76 21.47
CA ALA A 131 15.89 3.40 20.50
C ALA A 131 16.49 3.33 19.09
N LEU A 132 15.63 3.27 18.08
CA LEU A 132 16.01 3.36 16.67
C LEU A 132 15.28 4.53 16.01
N ILE A 133 16.03 5.43 15.39
CA ILE A 133 15.50 6.53 14.59
C ILE A 133 15.93 6.35 13.14
N ILE A 134 14.96 6.41 12.22
CA ILE A 134 15.19 6.43 10.78
C ILE A 134 14.55 7.69 10.21
N THR A 135 15.35 8.51 9.55
CA THR A 135 14.90 9.75 8.90
C THR A 135 15.76 10.07 7.69
N ALA A 136 15.31 11.03 6.89
CA ALA A 136 16.12 11.68 5.86
C ALA A 136 16.14 13.20 6.08
N ASP A 137 17.06 13.91 5.43
CA ASP A 137 17.14 15.37 5.39
C ASP A 137 16.32 15.95 4.21
N HIS A 138 16.13 15.16 3.16
CA HIS A 138 15.26 15.46 2.02
C HIS A 138 14.71 14.17 1.40
N GLY A 139 13.74 14.30 0.49
CA GLY A 139 13.23 13.15 -0.27
C GLY A 139 13.55 13.25 -1.75
N CYS A 140 14.01 12.13 -2.31
CA CYS A 140 14.26 11.92 -3.72
C CYS A 140 13.30 10.84 -4.24
N ASP A 141 12.11 11.25 -4.68
CA ASP A 141 11.10 10.41 -5.31
C ASP A 141 11.52 10.04 -6.75
N PRO A 142 11.94 8.78 -6.98
CA PRO A 142 12.49 8.35 -8.27
C PRO A 142 11.41 8.21 -9.36
N THR A 143 10.14 8.43 -9.01
CA THR A 143 9.01 8.36 -9.95
C THR A 143 8.67 9.72 -10.55
N THR A 144 9.33 10.79 -10.09
CA THR A 144 9.16 12.13 -10.63
C THR A 144 10.13 12.39 -11.79
N ALA A 145 9.80 13.34 -12.67
CA ALA A 145 10.71 13.74 -13.75
C ALA A 145 11.94 14.52 -13.26
N SER A 146 11.95 14.98 -12.01
CA SER A 146 13.06 15.71 -11.41
C SER A 146 14.21 14.76 -11.11
N THR A 147 15.45 15.19 -11.34
CA THR A 147 16.65 14.53 -10.81
C THR A 147 17.22 15.25 -9.60
N GLU A 148 16.53 16.27 -9.10
CA GLU A 148 16.86 17.02 -7.87
C GLU A 148 15.91 16.58 -6.73
N HIS A 149 16.12 17.12 -5.51
CA HIS A 149 15.23 16.85 -4.37
C HIS A 149 13.78 17.15 -4.75
N SER A 150 12.90 16.17 -4.55
CA SER A 150 11.52 16.21 -5.03
C SER A 150 10.47 16.17 -3.92
N ARG A 151 10.89 15.95 -2.67
CA ARG A 151 10.01 16.01 -1.49
C ARG A 151 10.69 16.75 -0.34
N GLU A 152 9.94 17.64 0.31
CA GLU A 152 10.36 18.33 1.53
C GLU A 152 9.85 17.64 2.81
N HIS A 153 8.83 16.78 2.68
CA HIS A 153 8.33 15.94 3.76
C HIS A 153 8.92 14.53 3.65
N VAL A 154 9.72 14.17 4.64
CA VAL A 154 10.45 12.91 4.74
C VAL A 154 9.87 12.02 5.84
N PRO A 155 10.02 10.69 5.74
CA PRO A 155 9.63 9.80 6.83
C PRO A 155 10.50 10.04 8.06
N LEU A 156 9.87 9.95 9.23
CA LEU A 156 10.53 9.93 10.53
C LEU A 156 9.94 8.77 11.32
N LEU A 157 10.72 7.72 11.48
CA LEU A 157 10.35 6.53 12.24
C LEU A 157 11.16 6.53 13.53
N LEU A 158 10.46 6.46 14.67
CA LEU A 158 11.05 6.30 16.00
C LEU A 158 10.50 5.01 16.59
N HIS A 159 11.39 4.07 16.86
CA HIS A 159 11.11 2.87 17.64
C HIS A 159 11.74 3.05 19.03
N LEU A 160 10.92 2.81 20.06
CA LEU A 160 11.34 2.72 21.46
C LEU A 160 11.07 1.28 21.86
N SER A 161 12.04 0.63 22.51
CA SER A 161 11.89 -0.75 22.97
C SER A 161 10.93 -0.88 24.16
N ASP A 162 10.67 0.23 24.88
CA ASP A 162 9.67 0.33 25.94
C ASP A 162 8.23 0.19 25.39
N ASP A 163 7.32 -0.40 26.20
CA ASP A 163 5.91 -0.75 25.93
C ASP A 163 4.98 0.49 25.74
N THR A 164 5.43 1.46 24.95
CA THR A 164 4.76 2.73 24.68
C THR A 164 3.61 2.49 23.69
N PRO A 165 2.39 3.02 23.92
CA PRO A 165 1.22 2.71 23.11
C PRO A 165 1.44 2.90 21.61
N ALA A 166 0.93 1.91 20.86
CA ALA A 166 1.05 1.72 19.43
C ALA A 166 0.79 2.99 18.58
N HIS A 167 1.74 3.29 17.69
CA HIS A 167 1.58 4.14 16.50
C HIS A 167 1.06 5.56 16.72
N ARG A 168 1.92 6.49 17.19
CA ARG A 168 1.62 7.93 17.19
C ARG A 168 2.22 8.60 15.97
N VAL A 169 1.39 9.22 15.12
CA VAL A 169 1.89 10.08 14.04
C VAL A 169 2.11 11.48 14.56
N ARG A 170 3.34 11.99 14.41
CA ARG A 170 3.74 13.34 14.84
C ARG A 170 4.29 14.10 13.63
N ARG A 171 4.21 15.43 13.66
CA ARG A 171 4.88 16.29 12.67
C ARG A 171 5.89 17.15 13.41
N GLY A 172 7.16 16.96 13.08
CA GLY A 172 8.27 17.73 13.61
C GLY A 172 9.08 18.41 12.53
N TYR A 173 10.13 19.07 12.96
CA TYR A 173 11.23 19.56 12.13
C TYR A 173 12.37 18.55 12.15
N PHE A 174 13.24 18.58 11.15
CA PHE A 174 14.42 17.70 11.10
C PHE A 174 15.31 17.83 12.35
N SER A 175 15.42 19.04 12.91
CA SER A 175 16.14 19.31 14.15
C SER A 175 15.61 18.55 15.38
N ASP A 176 14.34 18.15 15.36
CA ASP A 176 13.73 17.39 16.46
C ASP A 176 14.36 15.99 16.61
N SER A 177 14.92 15.43 15.53
CA SER A 177 15.65 14.16 15.59
C SER A 177 16.89 14.25 16.50
N GLY A 178 17.74 15.28 16.30
CA GLY A 178 18.92 15.50 17.13
C GLY A 178 18.57 15.80 18.59
N ALA A 179 17.54 16.61 18.82
CA ALA A 179 17.05 16.92 20.15
C ALA A 179 16.56 15.66 20.90
N THR A 180 15.83 14.79 20.19
CA THR A 180 15.32 13.52 20.74
C THR A 180 16.46 12.56 21.08
N VAL A 181 17.45 12.42 20.19
CA VAL A 181 18.64 11.57 20.47
C VAL A 181 19.37 12.05 21.71
N PHE A 182 19.59 13.35 21.84
CA PHE A 182 20.24 13.94 23.01
C PHE A 182 19.44 13.66 24.29
N ALA A 183 18.14 13.93 24.29
CA ALA A 183 17.27 13.69 25.44
C ALA A 183 17.20 12.21 25.84
N LEU A 184 17.16 11.30 24.86
CA LEU A 184 17.13 9.85 25.11
C LEU A 184 18.43 9.35 25.76
N LEU A 185 19.58 9.78 25.25
CA LEU A 185 20.88 9.26 25.70
C LEU A 185 21.41 9.93 26.96
N THR A 186 20.93 11.14 27.30
CA THR A 186 21.45 11.91 28.44
C THR A 186 20.41 12.10 29.55
N GLY A 187 19.12 12.10 29.22
CA GLY A 187 18.04 12.49 30.14
C GLY A 187 17.93 14.00 30.37
N TRP A 188 18.72 14.83 29.68
CA TRP A 188 18.68 16.28 29.80
C TRP A 188 17.75 16.92 28.77
N GLU A 189 17.20 18.08 29.12
CA GLU A 189 16.40 18.89 28.21
C GLU A 189 17.28 19.41 27.05
N PRO A 190 16.82 19.29 25.78
CA PRO A 190 17.57 19.78 24.62
C PRO A 190 17.74 21.31 24.66
N ASP A 191 18.99 21.77 24.51
CA ASP A 191 19.35 23.20 24.60
C ASP A 191 19.69 23.86 23.24
N LEU A 192 19.64 23.09 22.15
CA LEU A 192 19.82 23.58 20.77
C LEU A 192 18.49 23.53 20.00
N ALA A 193 18.51 23.79 18.69
CA ALA A 193 17.30 23.78 17.88
C ALA A 193 16.61 22.40 17.88
N GLY A 194 15.28 22.42 17.93
CA GLY A 194 14.43 21.22 17.94
C GLY A 194 13.80 20.95 19.30
N ARG A 195 12.91 19.97 19.35
CA ARG A 195 12.25 19.48 20.57
C ARG A 195 12.27 17.96 20.59
N ASP A 196 12.16 17.38 21.78
CA ASP A 196 11.97 15.94 21.89
C ASP A 196 10.64 15.52 21.22
N LEU A 197 10.74 14.60 20.28
CA LEU A 197 9.62 14.04 19.53
C LEU A 197 8.60 13.38 20.46
N ARG A 198 9.02 12.86 21.62
CA ARG A 198 8.15 12.26 22.64
C ARG A 198 7.15 13.26 23.23
N ASP A 199 7.47 14.54 23.20
CA ASP A 199 6.64 15.62 23.73
C ASP A 199 5.72 16.28 22.68
N ILE A 200 5.98 16.08 21.39
CA ILE A 200 5.17 16.68 20.32
C ILE A 200 3.78 16.03 20.27
N PRO A 201 2.68 16.74 20.52
CA PRO A 201 1.35 16.12 20.58
C PRO A 201 1.04 15.24 19.37
N ALA A 202 0.48 14.05 19.61
CA ALA A 202 0.08 13.15 18.55
C ALA A 202 -0.94 13.85 17.64
N SER A 203 -0.71 13.78 16.33
CA SER A 203 -1.61 14.36 15.34
C SER A 203 -2.66 13.34 14.94
N SER A 204 -3.93 13.67 15.17
CA SER A 204 -5.07 12.91 14.63
C SER A 204 -5.20 13.02 13.10
N ARG A 205 -4.47 13.93 12.44
CA ARG A 205 -4.61 14.19 10.99
C ARG A 205 -4.04 13.09 10.09
N PHE A 206 -3.28 12.16 10.66
CA PHE A 206 -2.66 11.03 9.94
C PHE A 206 -2.96 9.66 10.54
N LEU A 207 -3.51 9.58 11.76
CA LEU A 207 -4.32 8.43 12.18
C LEU A 207 -5.64 8.53 11.41
N CYS A 208 -5.63 8.10 10.15
CA CYS A 208 -6.83 8.02 9.34
C CYS A 208 -7.66 6.85 9.87
N SER A 209 -8.28 6.97 11.05
CA SER A 209 -9.44 6.14 11.34
C SER A 209 -10.47 6.51 10.28
N VAL A 210 -10.68 5.66 9.29
CA VAL A 210 -11.81 5.81 8.38
C VAL A 210 -13.07 5.68 9.22
N GLN A 211 -13.71 6.82 9.49
CA GLN A 211 -15.06 6.83 10.04
C GLN A 211 -15.98 6.26 8.95
N PRO A 212 -16.85 5.28 9.26
CA PRO A 212 -17.87 4.83 8.33
C PRO A 212 -18.62 6.05 7.79
N GLY A 213 -18.69 6.19 6.47
CA GLY A 213 -19.35 7.34 5.86
C GLY A 213 -20.83 7.38 6.27
N THR A 214 -21.26 8.47 6.90
CA THR A 214 -22.68 8.73 7.18
C THR A 214 -23.38 9.18 5.90
N GLY A 215 -23.65 8.22 5.02
CA GLY A 215 -24.44 8.40 3.80
C GLY A 215 -23.67 8.22 2.50
N VAL A 216 -24.39 7.81 1.47
CA VAL A 216 -23.89 7.68 0.09
C VAL A 216 -23.72 9.10 -0.48
N PRO A 217 -22.50 9.60 -0.72
CA PRO A 217 -22.34 10.87 -1.40
C PRO A 217 -22.89 10.74 -2.83
N PRO A 218 -23.58 11.77 -3.36
CA PRO A 218 -24.11 11.75 -4.73
C PRO A 218 -22.99 11.41 -5.72
N ALA A 219 -23.31 10.67 -6.78
CA ALA A 219 -22.36 10.24 -7.78
C ALA A 219 -21.54 11.44 -8.28
N VAL A 220 -20.24 11.46 -7.96
CA VAL A 220 -19.34 12.52 -8.44
C VAL A 220 -19.10 12.25 -9.93
N PRO A 221 -19.50 13.13 -10.85
CA PRO A 221 -19.23 12.92 -12.26
C PRO A 221 -17.71 12.95 -12.47
N PRO A 222 -17.12 11.95 -13.15
CA PRO A 222 -15.67 11.88 -13.26
C PRO A 222 -15.13 13.07 -14.07
N ARG A 223 -14.00 13.60 -13.59
CA ARG A 223 -13.26 14.65 -14.29
C ARG A 223 -12.85 14.17 -15.69
N ARG A 224 -13.06 15.05 -16.66
CA ARG A 224 -13.11 14.82 -18.11
C ARG A 224 -11.84 14.16 -18.70
N ARG A 225 -12.01 12.98 -19.32
CA ARG A 225 -11.31 12.59 -20.57
C ARG A 225 -12.36 12.16 -21.61
N ARG A 226 -12.68 13.04 -22.58
CA ARG A 226 -13.81 12.87 -23.52
C ARG A 226 -13.60 11.79 -24.61
N ARG A 227 -12.36 11.41 -24.92
CA ARG A 227 -12.06 10.50 -26.05
C ARG A 227 -12.22 9.00 -25.74
N SER A 228 -11.88 8.53 -24.53
CA SER A 228 -11.96 7.10 -24.17
C SER A 228 -13.39 6.60 -23.90
N ARG A 229 -14.30 7.48 -23.45
CA ARG A 229 -15.69 7.14 -23.10
C ARG A 229 -16.56 6.68 -24.28
N GLY A 230 -16.30 7.18 -25.49
CA GLY A 230 -17.08 6.82 -26.68
C GLY A 230 -16.86 5.37 -27.10
N ALA A 231 -15.60 4.93 -27.11
CA ALA A 231 -15.23 3.55 -27.43
C ALA A 231 -15.76 2.56 -26.38
N GLN A 232 -15.54 2.86 -25.08
CA GLN A 232 -16.00 2.01 -23.99
C GLN A 232 -17.53 1.82 -23.98
N ARG A 233 -18.30 2.87 -24.29
CA ARG A 233 -19.76 2.76 -24.46
C ARG A 233 -20.15 1.90 -25.67
N ALA A 234 -19.45 2.04 -26.79
CA ALA A 234 -19.72 1.22 -27.98
C ALA A 234 -19.44 -0.26 -27.73
N ASP A 235 -18.35 -0.57 -27.02
CA ASP A 235 -18.02 -1.94 -26.61
C ASP A 235 -19.05 -2.50 -25.62
N ALA A 236 -19.47 -1.70 -24.63
CA ALA A 236 -20.50 -2.11 -23.68
C ALA A 236 -21.83 -2.46 -24.37
N ARG A 237 -22.25 -1.68 -25.37
CA ARG A 237 -23.45 -1.94 -26.17
C ARG A 237 -23.34 -3.21 -27.00
N ARG A 238 -22.19 -3.44 -27.66
CA ARG A 238 -21.96 -4.68 -28.43
C ARG A 238 -22.02 -5.91 -27.53
N ALA A 239 -21.38 -5.83 -26.36
CA ALA A 239 -21.43 -6.88 -25.36
C ALA A 239 -22.87 -7.11 -24.84
N ALA A 240 -23.62 -6.04 -24.58
CA ALA A 240 -25.05 -6.13 -24.21
C ALA A 240 -25.90 -6.79 -25.30
N SER A 241 -25.68 -6.47 -26.58
CA SER A 241 -26.35 -7.17 -27.69
C SER A 241 -26.03 -8.66 -27.71
N ASN A 242 -24.76 -9.05 -27.48
CA ASN A 242 -24.42 -10.47 -27.37
C ASN A 242 -25.08 -11.15 -26.17
N LEU A 243 -25.26 -10.46 -25.05
CA LEU A 243 -26.02 -10.96 -23.90
C LEU A 243 -27.49 -11.17 -24.28
N SER A 244 -28.15 -10.17 -24.88
CA SER A 244 -29.53 -10.27 -25.35
C SER A 244 -29.74 -11.42 -26.33
N GLU A 245 -28.88 -11.55 -27.34
CA GLU A 245 -28.99 -12.59 -28.37
C GLU A 245 -28.85 -14.01 -27.80
N ARG A 246 -28.07 -14.17 -26.73
CA ARG A 246 -27.72 -15.49 -26.18
C ARG A 246 -28.54 -15.89 -24.95
N LEU A 247 -28.95 -14.90 -24.16
CA LEU A 247 -29.56 -15.11 -22.84
C LEU A 247 -30.96 -14.47 -22.71
N GLY A 248 -31.42 -13.76 -23.74
CA GLY A 248 -32.73 -13.12 -23.76
C GLY A 248 -32.78 -11.80 -22.97
N ASP A 249 -33.96 -11.51 -22.43
CA ASP A 249 -34.20 -10.26 -21.71
C ASP A 249 -33.44 -10.20 -20.38
N ALA A 250 -32.82 -9.05 -20.14
CA ALA A 250 -32.03 -8.79 -18.95
C ALA A 250 -32.86 -8.96 -17.67
N PRO A 251 -32.37 -9.74 -16.70
CA PRO A 251 -32.86 -9.65 -15.33
C PRO A 251 -32.55 -8.26 -14.75
N GLU A 252 -33.38 -7.81 -13.81
CA GLU A 252 -33.14 -6.56 -13.06
C GLU A 252 -31.85 -6.62 -12.22
N ARG A 253 -31.48 -7.83 -11.79
CA ARG A 253 -30.43 -8.11 -10.79
C ARG A 253 -29.28 -8.90 -11.41
N ALA A 254 -28.05 -8.51 -11.06
CA ALA A 254 -26.83 -9.24 -11.37
C ALA A 254 -26.05 -9.60 -10.10
N VAL A 255 -25.43 -10.78 -10.10
CA VAL A 255 -24.55 -11.27 -9.04
C VAL A 255 -23.23 -11.70 -9.68
N ILE A 256 -22.12 -11.11 -9.24
CA ILE A 256 -20.77 -11.51 -9.69
C ILE A 256 -20.12 -12.36 -8.60
N LEU A 257 -19.95 -13.65 -8.89
CA LEU A 257 -19.41 -14.66 -7.99
C LEU A 257 -17.89 -14.60 -7.97
N GLY A 258 -17.34 -14.30 -6.79
CA GLY A 258 -15.90 -14.33 -6.53
C GLY A 258 -15.36 -15.74 -6.27
N SER A 259 -14.07 -15.79 -5.90
CA SER A 259 -13.35 -17.05 -5.72
C SER A 259 -14.05 -17.94 -4.69
N GLY A 260 -14.29 -19.19 -5.07
CA GLY A 260 -14.89 -20.22 -4.20
C GLY A 260 -16.42 -20.14 -4.03
N LEU A 261 -17.10 -19.23 -4.74
CA LEU A 261 -18.56 -19.14 -4.74
C LEU A 261 -19.24 -19.90 -5.88
N ASP A 262 -18.47 -20.62 -6.71
CA ASP A 262 -19.00 -21.47 -7.79
C ASP A 262 -19.94 -22.58 -7.28
N ALA A 263 -19.83 -22.98 -6.01
CA ALA A 263 -20.76 -23.92 -5.39
C ALA A 263 -22.21 -23.42 -5.42
N LEU A 264 -22.44 -22.10 -5.46
CA LEU A 264 -23.78 -21.52 -5.59
C LEU A 264 -24.41 -21.80 -6.95
N LEU A 265 -23.61 -22.03 -8.00
CA LEU A 265 -24.13 -22.31 -9.33
C LEU A 265 -25.00 -23.58 -9.38
N ALA A 266 -24.67 -24.57 -8.56
CA ALA A 266 -25.44 -25.82 -8.48
C ALA A 266 -26.84 -25.62 -7.88
N GLN A 267 -27.09 -24.49 -7.21
CA GLN A 267 -28.38 -24.15 -6.60
C GLN A 267 -29.24 -23.25 -7.52
N ILE A 268 -28.69 -22.83 -8.67
CA ILE A 268 -29.40 -21.98 -9.62
C ILE A 268 -30.21 -22.87 -10.57
N ASP A 269 -31.50 -22.63 -10.64
CA ASP A 269 -32.36 -23.13 -11.71
C ASP A 269 -32.09 -22.33 -12.99
N ALA A 270 -31.25 -22.88 -13.87
CA ALA A 270 -30.70 -22.17 -15.03
C ALA A 270 -31.71 -22.10 -16.19
N GLU A 271 -32.02 -20.88 -16.62
CA GLU A 271 -32.87 -20.60 -17.79
C GLU A 271 -32.04 -20.53 -19.09
N ALA A 272 -30.87 -19.89 -19.03
CA ALA A 272 -29.94 -19.76 -20.15
C ALA A 272 -28.50 -19.58 -19.66
N GLN A 273 -27.52 -20.01 -20.46
CA GLN A 273 -26.10 -19.82 -20.13
C GLN A 273 -25.22 -19.61 -21.36
N CYS A 274 -24.12 -18.86 -21.20
CA CYS A 274 -23.08 -18.73 -22.21
C CYS A 274 -21.70 -18.53 -21.56
N ARG A 275 -20.62 -18.72 -22.34
CA ARG A 275 -19.25 -18.45 -21.89
C ARG A 275 -18.88 -16.97 -22.08
N PHE A 276 -17.98 -16.44 -21.24
CA PHE A 276 -17.48 -15.07 -21.34
C PHE A 276 -16.83 -14.79 -22.70
N GLN A 277 -16.05 -15.73 -23.24
CA GLN A 277 -15.48 -15.66 -24.60
C GLN A 277 -16.50 -15.38 -25.74
N HIS A 278 -17.79 -15.62 -25.51
CA HIS A 278 -18.84 -15.37 -26.51
C HIS A 278 -19.44 -13.96 -26.41
N ILE A 279 -18.98 -13.14 -25.46
CA ILE A 279 -19.41 -11.78 -25.22
C ILE A 279 -18.29 -10.81 -25.61
N HIS A 280 -18.59 -9.85 -26.47
CA HIS A 280 -17.61 -8.91 -27.02
C HIS A 280 -16.75 -8.24 -25.94
N GLY A 281 -15.43 -8.36 -26.06
CA GLY A 281 -14.46 -7.69 -25.19
C GLY A 281 -14.33 -8.24 -23.77
N TRP A 282 -15.18 -9.19 -23.36
CA TRP A 282 -15.05 -9.84 -22.05
C TRP A 282 -13.81 -10.75 -22.04
N ARG A 283 -13.17 -10.85 -20.87
CA ARG A 283 -11.97 -11.66 -20.67
C ARG A 283 -12.35 -12.90 -19.88
N ASP A 284 -11.87 -14.05 -20.34
CA ASP A 284 -11.94 -15.25 -19.52
C ASP A 284 -11.02 -15.09 -18.29
N PRO A 285 -11.46 -15.53 -17.11
CA PRO A 285 -10.65 -15.51 -15.90
C PRO A 285 -9.52 -16.54 -16.00
N GLY A 286 -8.29 -16.15 -15.65
CA GLY A 286 -7.13 -17.04 -15.61
C GLY A 286 -6.90 -17.74 -14.27
N VAL A 287 -7.63 -17.33 -13.23
CA VAL A 287 -7.49 -17.82 -11.84
C VAL A 287 -8.36 -19.06 -11.61
N ALA A 288 -7.80 -20.06 -10.93
CA ALA A 288 -8.52 -21.27 -10.53
C ALA A 288 -9.72 -20.94 -9.61
N GLY A 289 -10.87 -21.58 -9.84
CA GLY A 289 -12.12 -21.31 -9.13
C GLY A 289 -13.06 -20.31 -9.82
N HIS A 290 -12.83 -20.05 -11.11
CA HIS A 290 -13.67 -19.21 -11.97
C HIS A 290 -13.97 -19.92 -13.29
N ARG A 291 -15.25 -20.21 -13.58
CA ARG A 291 -15.61 -20.98 -14.79
C ARG A 291 -15.67 -20.13 -16.07
N GLY A 292 -15.79 -18.81 -15.94
CA GLY A 292 -15.92 -17.89 -17.08
C GLY A 292 -17.25 -18.06 -17.80
N ILE A 293 -18.34 -18.21 -17.04
CA ILE A 293 -19.70 -18.39 -17.58
C ILE A 293 -20.67 -17.35 -17.01
N VAL A 294 -21.64 -16.98 -17.85
CA VAL A 294 -22.83 -16.20 -17.50
C VAL A 294 -24.01 -17.15 -17.44
N VAL A 295 -24.79 -17.09 -16.37
CA VAL A 295 -26.01 -17.88 -16.19
C VAL A 295 -27.16 -16.93 -15.88
N VAL A 296 -28.23 -16.97 -16.67
CA VAL A 296 -29.52 -16.41 -16.28
C VAL A 296 -30.32 -17.53 -15.66
N GLY A 297 -30.86 -17.30 -14.46
CA GLY A 297 -31.60 -18.33 -13.76
C GLY A 297 -32.22 -17.81 -12.47
N ARG A 298 -32.74 -18.73 -11.67
CA ARG A 298 -33.39 -18.44 -10.39
C ARG A 298 -32.63 -19.07 -9.25
N LEU A 299 -32.33 -18.26 -8.23
CA LEU A 299 -31.81 -18.72 -6.94
C LEU A 299 -32.82 -18.32 -5.88
N GLU A 300 -33.30 -19.28 -5.08
CA GLU A 300 -34.35 -19.03 -4.08
C GLU A 300 -35.61 -18.34 -4.68
N GLY A 301 -35.96 -18.69 -5.93
CA GLY A 301 -37.09 -18.10 -6.66
C GLY A 301 -36.82 -16.73 -7.30
N VAL A 302 -35.71 -16.05 -6.98
CA VAL A 302 -35.35 -14.74 -7.52
C VAL A 302 -34.60 -14.89 -8.83
N ARG A 303 -35.14 -14.32 -9.91
CA ARG A 303 -34.48 -14.30 -11.23
C ARG A 303 -33.37 -13.26 -11.27
N ALA A 304 -32.16 -13.69 -11.63
CA ALA A 304 -30.98 -12.84 -11.76
C ALA A 304 -30.02 -13.37 -12.83
N VAL A 305 -29.04 -12.55 -13.21
CA VAL A 305 -27.87 -13.01 -13.96
C VAL A 305 -26.69 -13.23 -13.01
N PHE A 306 -26.01 -14.36 -13.17
CA PHE A 306 -24.88 -14.77 -12.35
C PHE A 306 -23.63 -14.89 -13.22
N LEU A 307 -22.57 -14.18 -12.85
CA LEU A 307 -21.27 -14.27 -13.48
C LEU A 307 -20.38 -15.16 -12.61
N SER A 308 -20.04 -16.35 -13.08
CA SER A 308 -19.08 -17.23 -12.42
C SER A 308 -17.67 -16.84 -12.82
N GLY A 309 -17.09 -16.01 -11.95
CA GLY A 309 -15.72 -15.55 -12.05
C GLY A 309 -15.54 -14.14 -12.56
N ARG A 310 -14.32 -13.66 -12.37
CA ARG A 310 -13.84 -12.36 -12.82
C ARG A 310 -12.35 -12.42 -13.13
N ALA A 311 -11.91 -11.50 -13.97
CA ALA A 311 -10.50 -11.19 -14.11
C ALA A 311 -10.05 -10.21 -13.01
N HIS A 312 -8.74 -10.12 -12.78
CA HIS A 312 -8.10 -9.28 -11.77
C HIS A 312 -7.01 -8.40 -12.38
N LEU A 313 -6.66 -7.31 -11.69
CA LEU A 313 -5.58 -6.41 -12.14
C LEU A 313 -4.23 -7.11 -12.19
N TYR A 314 -3.94 -7.99 -11.22
CA TYR A 314 -2.69 -8.75 -11.18
C TYR A 314 -2.54 -9.75 -12.32
N GLU A 315 -3.59 -10.03 -13.09
CA GLU A 315 -3.53 -10.84 -14.32
C GLU A 315 -3.07 -10.00 -15.54
N GLY A 316 -2.67 -8.74 -15.33
CA GLY A 316 -2.25 -7.82 -16.41
C GLY A 316 -3.43 -7.23 -17.19
N ILE A 317 -4.65 -7.37 -16.68
CA ILE A 317 -5.88 -6.92 -17.34
C ILE A 317 -6.09 -5.44 -17.04
N SER A 318 -6.37 -4.66 -18.09
CA SER A 318 -6.55 -3.22 -17.94
C SER A 318 -7.82 -2.90 -17.14
N PRO A 319 -7.84 -1.78 -16.37
CA PRO A 319 -9.04 -1.35 -15.66
C PRO A 319 -10.27 -1.17 -16.57
N ASP A 320 -10.06 -0.76 -17.82
CA ASP A 320 -11.13 -0.61 -18.80
C ASP A 320 -11.75 -1.97 -19.19
N ALA A 321 -10.92 -3.01 -19.36
CA ALA A 321 -11.40 -4.36 -19.64
C ALA A 321 -12.11 -4.98 -18.42
N LEU A 322 -11.62 -4.73 -17.20
CA LEU A 322 -12.30 -5.16 -15.96
C LEU A 322 -13.63 -4.44 -15.72
N SER A 323 -13.75 -3.20 -16.17
CA SER A 323 -14.99 -2.41 -16.02
C SER A 323 -16.04 -2.76 -17.06
N LEU A 324 -15.65 -3.37 -18.20
CA LEU A 324 -16.54 -3.63 -19.32
C LEU A 324 -17.74 -4.51 -18.94
N PRO A 325 -17.60 -5.64 -18.22
CA PRO A 325 -18.75 -6.43 -17.80
C PRO A 325 -19.83 -5.64 -17.05
N ILE A 326 -19.41 -4.74 -16.14
CA ILE A 326 -20.34 -3.89 -15.39
C ILE A 326 -21.12 -2.94 -16.32
N PHE A 327 -20.42 -2.29 -17.26
CA PHE A 327 -21.08 -1.43 -18.23
C PHE A 327 -21.98 -2.21 -19.21
N SER A 328 -21.56 -3.41 -19.63
CA SER A 328 -22.36 -4.30 -20.46
C SER A 328 -23.67 -4.71 -19.77
N LEU A 329 -23.62 -5.06 -18.47
CA LEU A 329 -24.80 -5.38 -17.68
C LEU A 329 -25.77 -4.19 -17.63
N ARG A 330 -25.25 -2.97 -17.41
CA ARG A 330 -26.10 -1.77 -17.41
C ARG A 330 -26.75 -1.50 -18.78
N GLU A 331 -26.00 -1.60 -19.87
CA GLU A 331 -26.55 -1.39 -21.22
C GLU A 331 -27.52 -2.52 -21.63
N TRP A 332 -27.38 -3.73 -21.07
CA TRP A 332 -28.32 -4.84 -21.29
C TRP A 332 -29.67 -4.63 -20.58
N GLY A 333 -29.67 -3.95 -19.43
CA GLY A 333 -30.90 -3.61 -18.69
C GLY A 333 -30.84 -3.91 -17.20
N VAL A 334 -29.70 -4.36 -16.67
CA VAL A 334 -29.52 -4.57 -15.22
C VAL A 334 -29.57 -3.23 -14.48
N GLU A 335 -30.19 -3.24 -13.30
CA GLU A 335 -30.33 -2.08 -12.42
C GLU A 335 -29.57 -2.27 -11.10
N GLN A 336 -29.46 -3.51 -10.62
CA GLN A 336 -28.85 -3.84 -9.34
C GLN A 336 -27.70 -4.84 -9.52
N VAL A 337 -26.57 -4.62 -8.86
CA VAL A 337 -25.42 -5.52 -8.89
C VAL A 337 -24.92 -5.83 -7.48
N THR A 338 -24.84 -7.12 -7.15
CA THR A 338 -24.10 -7.63 -5.99
C THR A 338 -22.74 -8.14 -6.42
N LEU A 339 -21.68 -7.60 -5.84
CA LEU A 339 -20.32 -8.07 -6.03
C LEU A 339 -19.87 -8.89 -4.82
N THR A 340 -19.31 -10.07 -5.05
CA THR A 340 -18.89 -10.98 -3.98
C THR A 340 -17.39 -11.27 -4.03
N TYR A 341 -16.68 -11.27 -2.90
CA TYR A 341 -15.22 -11.40 -2.86
C TYR A 341 -14.78 -12.33 -1.74
N ALA A 342 -13.75 -13.15 -1.97
CA ALA A 342 -12.99 -13.76 -0.89
C ALA A 342 -12.09 -12.69 -0.25
N ALA A 343 -11.96 -12.68 1.07
CA ALA A 343 -11.23 -11.67 1.79
C ALA A 343 -10.51 -12.24 3.03
N GLY A 344 -9.34 -11.69 3.35
CA GLY A 344 -8.63 -11.95 4.59
C GLY A 344 -9.13 -11.01 5.69
N ALA A 345 -9.36 -11.53 6.89
CA ALA A 345 -9.70 -10.73 8.07
C ALA A 345 -8.48 -9.99 8.60
N LEU A 346 -8.62 -8.67 8.80
CA LEU A 346 -7.59 -7.82 9.42
C LEU A 346 -7.81 -7.67 10.93
N ASN A 347 -9.02 -7.95 11.41
CA ASN A 347 -9.42 -7.83 12.81
C ASN A 347 -10.48 -8.88 13.19
N ASP A 348 -10.88 -8.91 14.46
CA ASP A 348 -11.80 -9.92 15.00
C ASP A 348 -13.26 -9.77 14.55
N ARG A 349 -13.61 -8.70 13.83
CA ARG A 349 -14.94 -8.56 13.21
C ARG A 349 -15.10 -9.48 12.00
N GLY A 350 -13.99 -9.86 11.35
CA GLY A 350 -13.97 -10.88 10.31
C GLY A 350 -13.62 -12.23 10.91
N GLN A 351 -14.61 -13.06 11.25
CA GLN A 351 -14.32 -14.46 11.57
C GLN A 351 -14.23 -15.27 10.26
N ALA A 352 -13.23 -16.13 10.13
CA ALA A 352 -13.15 -17.04 8.98
C ALA A 352 -14.43 -17.88 8.86
N GLY A 353 -14.97 -18.00 7.65
CA GLY A 353 -16.26 -18.63 7.38
C GLY A 353 -17.47 -17.69 7.50
N SER A 354 -17.29 -16.41 7.86
CA SER A 354 -18.37 -15.42 7.91
C SER A 354 -18.50 -14.62 6.59
N ALA A 355 -19.63 -13.93 6.43
CA ALA A 355 -19.87 -13.01 5.33
C ALA A 355 -20.19 -11.60 5.87
N LEU A 356 -19.58 -10.58 5.30
CA LEU A 356 -19.73 -9.18 5.69
C LEU A 356 -20.31 -8.36 4.53
N VAL A 357 -21.35 -7.58 4.79
CA VAL A 357 -21.82 -6.55 3.86
C VAL A 357 -20.93 -5.33 4.02
N ILE A 358 -20.30 -4.90 2.93
CA ILE A 358 -19.30 -3.84 2.95
C ILE A 358 -19.96 -2.48 2.68
N GLY A 359 -19.81 -1.55 3.63
CA GLY A 359 -20.30 -0.19 3.48
C GLY A 359 -19.28 0.75 2.84
N THR A 360 -17.98 0.45 2.94
CA THR A 360 -16.91 1.26 2.31
C THR A 360 -15.81 0.39 1.71
N VAL A 361 -15.37 0.71 0.50
CA VAL A 361 -14.17 0.13 -0.12
C VAL A 361 -13.05 1.16 -0.12
N MET A 362 -11.94 0.84 0.54
CA MET A 362 -10.69 1.60 0.53
C MET A 362 -9.88 1.21 -0.70
N ASP A 363 -9.79 2.12 -1.65
CA ASP A 363 -9.26 1.88 -3.00
C ASP A 363 -7.75 2.14 -3.07
N PHE A 364 -6.97 1.06 -3.02
CA PHE A 364 -5.53 1.07 -3.36
C PHE A 364 -5.27 0.65 -4.81
N GLN A 365 -6.27 0.13 -5.53
CA GLN A 365 -6.15 -0.30 -6.93
C GLN A 365 -6.16 0.86 -7.93
N GLY A 366 -6.84 1.94 -7.58
CA GLY A 366 -6.97 3.15 -8.39
C GLY A 366 -5.97 4.23 -8.04
N PHE A 367 -5.01 3.95 -7.14
CA PHE A 367 -4.06 4.93 -6.60
C PHE A 367 -3.25 5.56 -7.74
N PRO A 368 -3.57 6.80 -8.16
CA PRO A 368 -2.75 7.49 -9.13
C PRO A 368 -1.45 7.83 -8.41
N GLY A 369 -0.29 7.71 -9.07
CA GLY A 369 1.04 8.06 -8.53
C GLY A 369 1.24 9.53 -8.13
N GLY A 370 0.25 10.17 -7.51
CA GLY A 370 0.26 11.55 -7.02
C GLY A 370 -0.65 11.82 -5.81
N SER A 371 -1.49 10.88 -5.37
CA SER A 371 -2.17 10.97 -4.07
C SER A 371 -1.30 10.29 -3.01
N SER A 372 -1.33 10.73 -1.75
CA SER A 372 -0.70 10.02 -0.62
C SER A 372 -1.70 9.18 0.17
N ARG A 373 -2.96 9.09 -0.29
CA ARG A 373 -4.06 8.44 0.43
C ARG A 373 -4.98 7.62 -0.50
N PRO A 374 -5.47 6.45 -0.05
CA PRO A 374 -6.44 5.68 -0.80
C PRO A 374 -7.76 6.43 -0.90
N THR A 375 -8.51 6.20 -1.97
CA THR A 375 -9.84 6.80 -2.14
C THR A 375 -10.87 5.93 -1.42
N ASN A 376 -11.73 6.52 -0.59
CA ASN A 376 -12.84 5.78 0.02
C ASN A 376 -14.06 5.81 -0.89
N LEU A 377 -14.50 4.63 -1.32
CA LEU A 377 -15.70 4.41 -2.10
C LEU A 377 -16.82 3.97 -1.15
N CYS A 378 -17.63 4.93 -0.68
CA CYS A 378 -18.82 4.62 0.12
C CYS A 378 -19.87 3.92 -0.75
N ILE A 379 -20.35 2.78 -0.27
CA ILE A 379 -21.32 1.90 -0.92
C ILE A 379 -22.65 1.92 -0.18
N GLY A 380 -22.60 1.84 1.15
CA GLY A 380 -23.78 1.71 2.01
C GLY A 380 -23.52 2.16 3.45
N PRO A 381 -24.54 2.11 4.32
CA PRO A 381 -24.47 2.56 5.71
C PRO A 381 -23.72 1.59 6.65
N GLU A 382 -23.36 0.41 6.17
CA GLU A 382 -22.71 -0.62 6.98
C GLU A 382 -21.34 -0.16 7.48
N PRO A 383 -20.95 -0.51 8.71
CA PRO A 383 -19.69 -0.04 9.28
C PRO A 383 -18.45 -0.74 8.71
N SER A 384 -18.63 -1.82 7.94
CA SER A 384 -17.54 -2.66 7.46
C SER A 384 -16.77 -2.03 6.31
N VAL A 385 -15.44 -2.09 6.40
CA VAL A 385 -14.50 -1.50 5.43
C VAL A 385 -13.65 -2.59 4.77
N TYR A 386 -13.65 -2.61 3.43
CA TYR A 386 -12.84 -3.52 2.62
C TYR A 386 -11.64 -2.79 2.00
N ALA A 387 -10.42 -3.25 2.27
CA ALA A 387 -9.21 -2.78 1.60
C ALA A 387 -8.99 -3.52 0.28
N ALA A 388 -9.09 -2.81 -0.85
CA ALA A 388 -8.86 -3.35 -2.17
C ALA A 388 -7.42 -3.10 -2.62
N LEU A 389 -6.56 -4.12 -2.52
CA LEU A 389 -5.18 -4.11 -2.97
C LEU A 389 -5.03 -4.59 -4.43
N PRO A 390 -3.93 -4.26 -5.13
CA PRO A 390 -3.69 -4.75 -6.48
C PRO A 390 -3.33 -6.25 -6.55
N GLY A 391 -2.76 -6.84 -5.48
CA GLY A 391 -2.22 -8.21 -5.50
C GLY A 391 -0.95 -8.33 -6.37
N PRO A 392 -0.50 -9.55 -6.71
CA PRO A 392 -1.06 -10.86 -6.35
C PRO A 392 -0.53 -11.43 -5.02
N HIS A 393 0.46 -10.79 -4.40
CA HIS A 393 1.02 -11.25 -3.14
C HIS A 393 0.06 -10.98 -1.99
N TYR A 394 -0.09 -11.95 -1.07
CA TYR A 394 -0.77 -11.74 0.20
C TYR A 394 -0.04 -10.71 1.06
N GLU A 395 -0.78 -10.15 2.01
CA GLU A 395 -0.31 -9.08 2.88
C GLU A 395 0.76 -9.56 3.85
N THR A 396 1.82 -8.77 4.02
CA THR A 396 2.76 -8.97 5.12
C THR A 396 2.12 -8.60 6.45
N ARG A 397 2.74 -8.99 7.57
CA ARG A 397 2.28 -8.55 8.91
C ARG A 397 2.31 -7.02 9.05
N ALA A 398 3.22 -6.33 8.36
CA ALA A 398 3.28 -4.88 8.37
C ALA A 398 2.08 -4.29 7.60
N ASP A 399 1.78 -4.81 6.41
CA ASP A 399 0.61 -4.40 5.62
C ASP A 399 -0.68 -4.58 6.41
N VAL A 400 -0.87 -5.74 7.05
CA VAL A 400 -2.04 -6.02 7.90
C VAL A 400 -2.20 -4.98 9.01
N ARG A 401 -1.10 -4.65 9.73
CA ARG A 401 -1.13 -3.63 10.79
C ARG A 401 -1.48 -2.26 10.23
N VAL A 402 -0.90 -1.87 9.09
CA VAL A 402 -1.19 -0.58 8.44
C VAL A 402 -2.65 -0.50 8.02
N LEU A 403 -3.17 -1.53 7.34
CA LEU A 403 -4.56 -1.55 6.86
C LEU A 403 -5.56 -1.55 8.02
N ALA A 404 -5.31 -2.33 9.07
CA ALA A 404 -6.12 -2.32 10.28
C ALA A 404 -6.08 -0.94 10.97
N ALA A 405 -4.92 -0.30 11.06
CA ALA A 405 -4.78 1.05 11.61
C ALA A 405 -5.48 2.13 10.78
N LEU A 406 -5.62 1.91 9.45
CA LEU A 406 -6.42 2.75 8.56
C LEU A 406 -7.94 2.47 8.70
N GLY A 407 -8.34 1.48 9.50
CA GLY A 407 -9.73 1.14 9.77
C GLY A 407 -10.35 0.16 8.77
N ALA A 408 -9.54 -0.59 8.02
CA ALA A 408 -10.05 -1.71 7.22
C ALA A 408 -10.35 -2.93 8.11
N ASP A 409 -11.47 -3.61 7.85
CA ASP A 409 -11.85 -4.85 8.54
C ASP A 409 -11.40 -6.10 7.78
N VAL A 410 -11.46 -6.03 6.46
CA VAL A 410 -11.06 -7.12 5.56
C VAL A 410 -10.23 -6.58 4.40
N VAL A 411 -9.40 -7.45 3.82
CA VAL A 411 -8.54 -7.13 2.67
C VAL A 411 -8.73 -8.15 1.56
N GLY A 412 -8.62 -7.70 0.31
CA GLY A 412 -8.52 -8.59 -0.83
C GLY A 412 -8.05 -7.87 -2.10
N MET A 413 -7.94 -8.62 -3.19
CA MET A 413 -7.19 -8.20 -4.38
C MET A 413 -8.07 -7.79 -5.58
N SER A 414 -9.31 -7.40 -5.31
CA SER A 414 -10.33 -7.04 -6.30
C SER A 414 -11.28 -5.98 -5.73
N CYS A 415 -12.46 -5.77 -6.33
CA CYS A 415 -13.51 -4.88 -5.88
C CYS A 415 -13.44 -3.44 -6.39
N ALA A 416 -12.37 -2.69 -6.15
CA ALA A 416 -12.42 -1.25 -6.35
C ALA A 416 -12.68 -0.81 -7.80
N VAL A 417 -12.13 -1.53 -8.80
CA VAL A 417 -12.40 -1.25 -10.23
C VAL A 417 -13.89 -1.40 -10.57
N GLU A 418 -14.49 -2.51 -10.14
CA GLU A 418 -15.90 -2.84 -10.42
C GLU A 418 -16.84 -1.88 -9.68
N VAL A 419 -16.52 -1.50 -8.45
CA VAL A 419 -17.25 -0.50 -7.67
C VAL A 419 -17.24 0.86 -8.37
N ARG A 420 -16.08 1.31 -8.88
CA ARG A 420 -16.00 2.56 -9.66
C ARG A 420 -16.86 2.48 -10.92
N ALA A 421 -16.81 1.36 -11.63
CA ALA A 421 -17.62 1.14 -12.83
C ALA A 421 -19.12 1.15 -12.53
N ALA A 422 -19.56 0.46 -11.47
CA ALA A 422 -20.96 0.36 -11.07
C ALA A 422 -21.52 1.74 -10.67
N ARG A 423 -20.76 2.51 -9.87
CA ARG A 423 -21.12 3.90 -9.53
C ARG A 423 -21.18 4.79 -10.77
N ALA A 424 -20.23 4.65 -11.69
CA ALA A 424 -20.23 5.41 -12.95
C ALA A 424 -21.38 5.04 -13.90
N ALA A 425 -21.85 3.79 -13.82
CA ALA A 425 -22.98 3.26 -14.58
C ALA A 425 -24.34 3.62 -13.96
N GLY A 426 -24.36 4.09 -12.70
CA GLY A 426 -25.58 4.39 -11.95
C GLY A 426 -26.34 3.13 -11.49
N LEU A 427 -25.63 2.02 -11.30
CA LEU A 427 -26.21 0.78 -10.76
C LEU A 427 -26.39 0.88 -9.24
N ALA A 428 -27.47 0.31 -8.71
CA ALA A 428 -27.60 0.05 -7.28
C ALA A 428 -26.60 -1.05 -6.89
N LEU A 429 -25.66 -0.73 -6.01
CA LEU A 429 -24.49 -1.57 -5.74
C LEU A 429 -24.54 -2.13 -4.32
N ARG A 430 -24.31 -3.44 -4.20
CA ARG A 430 -24.02 -4.13 -2.93
C ARG A 430 -22.69 -4.86 -3.03
N VAL A 431 -21.90 -4.86 -1.97
CA VAL A 431 -20.65 -5.61 -1.89
C VAL A 431 -20.69 -6.55 -0.68
N VAL A 432 -20.34 -7.82 -0.91
CA VAL A 432 -20.28 -8.86 0.11
C VAL A 432 -18.89 -9.48 0.13
N ALA A 433 -18.20 -9.39 1.25
CA ALA A 433 -16.94 -10.07 1.48
C ALA A 433 -17.16 -11.38 2.24
N ILE A 434 -16.66 -12.47 1.70
CA ILE A 434 -16.60 -13.79 2.33
C ILE A 434 -15.24 -13.91 2.98
N VAL A 435 -15.21 -14.01 4.30
CA VAL A 435 -13.97 -14.05 5.07
C VAL A 435 -13.42 -15.48 5.00
N THR A 436 -12.30 -15.67 4.31
CA THR A 436 -11.75 -17.00 4.03
C THR A 436 -10.57 -17.39 4.90
N ASN A 437 -9.87 -16.40 5.45
CA ASN A 437 -8.66 -16.59 6.23
C ASN A 437 -8.43 -15.38 7.15
N ARG A 438 -7.46 -15.50 8.06
CA ARG A 438 -6.89 -14.34 8.76
C ARG A 438 -5.70 -13.81 7.96
N ALA A 439 -5.66 -12.50 7.75
CA ALA A 439 -4.59 -11.89 6.96
C ALA A 439 -3.25 -11.93 7.71
N GLY A 440 -2.14 -12.14 6.99
CA GLY A 440 -0.79 -12.17 7.56
C GLY A 440 -0.38 -13.49 8.24
N GLU A 441 -1.20 -14.55 8.15
CA GLU A 441 -0.84 -15.90 8.61
C GLU A 441 -0.02 -16.66 7.54
N THR A 442 1.01 -17.38 7.98
CA THR A 442 2.08 -17.96 7.15
C THR A 442 1.67 -19.18 6.32
N HIS A 443 0.44 -19.67 6.46
CA HIS A 443 -0.05 -20.89 5.80
C HIS A 443 -1.27 -20.65 4.91
N THR A 444 -1.48 -19.41 4.45
CA THR A 444 -2.58 -19.11 3.54
C THR A 444 -2.20 -19.51 2.11
N ASP A 445 -2.85 -20.54 1.57
CA ASP A 445 -2.78 -20.91 0.16
C ASP A 445 -4.13 -20.72 -0.54
N HIS A 446 -4.11 -20.62 -1.88
CA HIS A 446 -5.31 -20.37 -2.69
C HIS A 446 -6.34 -21.49 -2.56
N GLU A 447 -5.88 -22.73 -2.40
CA GLU A 447 -6.72 -23.92 -2.23
C GLU A 447 -7.55 -23.86 -0.94
N ALA A 448 -6.96 -23.40 0.17
CA ALA A 448 -7.64 -23.19 1.44
C ALA A 448 -8.69 -22.08 1.33
N VAL A 449 -8.38 -21.00 0.62
CA VAL A 449 -9.33 -19.91 0.35
C VAL A 449 -10.54 -20.42 -0.40
N LEU A 450 -10.35 -21.22 -1.46
CA LEU A 450 -11.45 -21.81 -2.23
C LEU A 450 -12.33 -22.74 -1.38
N ARG A 451 -11.71 -23.57 -0.52
CA ARG A 451 -12.46 -24.48 0.37
C ARG A 451 -13.30 -23.72 1.38
N GLU A 452 -12.76 -22.67 2.02
CA GLU A 452 -13.52 -21.92 3.02
C GLU A 452 -14.58 -21.02 2.40
N ALA A 453 -14.32 -20.42 1.25
CA ALA A 453 -15.35 -19.70 0.50
C ALA A 453 -16.53 -20.62 0.15
N ALA A 454 -16.27 -21.86 -0.28
CA ALA A 454 -17.31 -22.82 -0.59
C ALA A 454 -18.12 -23.25 0.65
N ARG A 455 -17.48 -23.40 1.81
CA ARG A 455 -18.15 -23.67 3.10
C ARG A 455 -19.07 -22.51 3.51
N ALA A 456 -18.57 -21.29 3.44
CA ALA A 456 -19.34 -20.09 3.77
C ALA A 456 -20.50 -19.83 2.78
N ALA A 457 -20.32 -20.21 1.50
CA ALA A 457 -21.33 -20.03 0.45
C ALA A 457 -22.69 -20.66 0.80
N GLY A 458 -22.69 -21.82 1.46
CA GLY A 458 -23.91 -22.55 1.84
C GLY A 458 -24.87 -21.76 2.74
N GLY A 459 -24.36 -20.79 3.51
CA GLY A 459 -25.18 -19.87 4.33
C GLY A 459 -25.37 -18.48 3.72
N ALA A 460 -24.65 -18.15 2.63
CA ALA A 460 -24.58 -16.80 2.09
C ALA A 460 -25.59 -16.50 0.97
N ALA A 461 -26.35 -17.47 0.46
CA ALA A 461 -27.29 -17.27 -0.65
C ALA A 461 -28.26 -16.08 -0.43
N ARG A 462 -28.79 -15.92 0.79
CA ARG A 462 -29.67 -14.80 1.17
C ARG A 462 -28.95 -13.45 1.28
N LEU A 463 -27.64 -13.44 1.51
CA LEU A 463 -26.83 -12.22 1.57
C LEU A 463 -26.43 -11.72 0.17
N VAL A 464 -26.32 -12.64 -0.78
CA VAL A 464 -25.83 -12.36 -2.14
C VAL A 464 -26.96 -11.88 -3.05
N LEU A 465 -28.21 -12.30 -2.81
CA LEU A 465 -29.36 -11.78 -3.53
C LEU A 465 -29.64 -10.31 -3.13
N PRO A 466 -29.75 -9.38 -4.10
CA PRO A 466 -30.25 -8.03 -3.83
C PRO A 466 -31.67 -8.09 -3.27
N VAL A 467 -31.93 -7.37 -2.18
CA VAL A 467 -33.30 -7.20 -1.62
C VAL A 467 -34.07 -6.20 -2.47
#